data_AF-A0A2G1LYK0-F1
#
_entry.id   AF-A0A2G1LYK0-F1
#
_cell.length_a   1.000
_cell.length_b   1.000
_cell.length_c   1.000
_cell.angle_alpha   90.00
_cell.angle_beta   90.00
_cell.angle_gamma   90.00
#
_symmetry.space_group_name_H-M   'P 1'
#
loop_
_entity.id
_entity.type
_entity.pdbx_description
1 polymer ?
#
loop_
_entity_poly.entity_id
_entity_poly.type
_entity_poly.pdbx_seq_one_letter_code
_entity_poly.pdbx_strand_id
1 'polypeptide(L)'
;MAFEIARVPLPERGSFWSPFVFLIPALIGTPLIYAYRWFVPEPYLLIGAGVMIAAVFGYLWYWWLSGADERRAAAERRAVRDAELAASKARYRAQQAAELAALQESLEPASLMEIEEMVANAPPEWRRVLVRLLGEEAQQGRQFSKGTIGRLNDYVHGRLSEDEMAGPLVASDGLEHGAQADFIMKLRRRYDRSW
;
A
#
# COMPACT_ATOMS: atom_id res chain seq x y z
N MET A 1 -4.37 -20.95 -4.46
CA MET A 1 -4.88 -20.34 -5.71
C MET A 1 -6.26 -19.76 -5.43
N ALA A 2 -6.39 -18.44 -5.34
CA ALA A 2 -7.67 -17.79 -5.08
C ALA A 2 -8.33 -17.42 -6.41
N PHE A 3 -9.58 -17.84 -6.60
CA PHE A 3 -10.40 -17.53 -7.78
C PHE A 3 -10.72 -16.03 -7.81
N GLU A 4 -10.20 -15.34 -8.84
CA GLU A 4 -10.52 -13.94 -9.11
C GLU A 4 -11.88 -13.88 -9.83
N ILE A 5 -12.95 -13.62 -9.07
CA ILE A 5 -14.27 -13.37 -9.65
C ILE A 5 -14.23 -11.97 -10.28
N ALA A 6 -14.10 -11.92 -11.60
CA ALA A 6 -14.31 -10.72 -12.38
C ALA A 6 -15.66 -10.11 -12.00
N ARG A 7 -15.63 -9.01 -11.24
CA ARG A 7 -16.82 -8.24 -10.91
C ARG A 7 -17.29 -7.60 -12.21
N VAL A 8 -18.26 -8.23 -12.86
CA VAL A 8 -18.99 -7.62 -13.98
C VAL A 8 -19.60 -6.32 -13.43
N PRO A 9 -19.20 -5.14 -13.92
CA PRO A 9 -19.84 -3.91 -13.50
C PRO A 9 -21.29 -3.96 -13.97
N LEU A 10 -22.22 -3.92 -13.02
CA LEU A 10 -23.61 -3.61 -13.33
C LEU A 10 -23.63 -2.29 -14.09
N PRO A 11 -24.32 -2.21 -15.25
CA PRO A 11 -24.32 -1.00 -16.05
C PRO A 11 -24.82 0.17 -15.21
N GLU A 12 -24.00 1.22 -15.12
CA GLU A 12 -24.35 2.45 -14.44
C GLU A 12 -25.67 2.98 -15.02
N ARG A 13 -26.65 3.25 -14.14
CA ARG A 13 -27.98 3.79 -14.47
C ARG A 13 -27.92 5.24 -14.98
N GLY A 14 -27.00 5.55 -15.88
CA GLY A 14 -26.51 6.92 -16.10
C GLY A 14 -26.83 7.57 -17.44
N SER A 15 -27.28 6.85 -18.48
CA SER A 15 -27.36 7.51 -19.80
C SER A 15 -28.47 7.04 -20.75
N PHE A 16 -28.96 5.80 -20.65
CA PHE A 16 -29.85 5.25 -21.67
C PHE A 16 -31.32 5.67 -21.59
N TRP A 17 -31.77 6.34 -20.53
CA TRP A 17 -33.19 6.64 -20.29
C TRP A 17 -33.63 8.07 -20.65
N SER A 18 -32.70 8.98 -20.94
CA SER A 18 -33.01 10.41 -21.13
C SER A 18 -33.93 10.71 -22.32
N PRO A 19 -33.69 10.21 -23.55
CA PRO A 19 -34.58 10.53 -24.67
C PRO A 19 -35.92 9.77 -24.59
N PHE A 20 -35.93 8.54 -24.06
CA PHE A 20 -37.13 7.70 -24.05
C PHE A 20 -38.22 8.18 -23.08
N VAL A 21 -37.84 8.78 -21.95
CA VAL A 21 -38.80 9.32 -20.97
C VAL A 21 -39.61 10.49 -21.54
N PHE A 22 -39.03 11.29 -22.44
CA PHE A 22 -39.74 12.37 -23.13
C PHE A 22 -40.41 11.91 -24.43
N LEU A 23 -39.83 10.92 -25.11
CA LEU A 23 -40.32 10.42 -26.40
C LEU A 23 -41.64 9.63 -26.24
N ILE A 24 -41.79 8.83 -25.19
CA ILE A 24 -42.99 7.99 -24.99
C ILE A 24 -44.26 8.85 -24.75
N PRO A 25 -44.27 9.86 -23.85
CA PRO A 25 -45.40 10.77 -23.71
C PRO A 25 -45.66 11.61 -24.96
N ALA A 26 -44.61 12.01 -25.69
CA ALA A 26 -44.78 12.76 -26.94
C ALA A 26 -45.40 11.89 -28.05
N LEU A 27 -45.00 10.63 -28.18
CA LEU A 27 -45.50 9.71 -29.21
C LEU A 27 -46.91 9.19 -28.91
N ILE A 28 -47.32 9.09 -27.65
CA ILE A 28 -48.66 8.65 -27.28
C ILE A 28 -49.61 9.84 -27.09
N GLY A 29 -49.14 10.92 -26.45
CA GLY A 29 -49.96 12.10 -26.15
C GLY A 29 -50.34 12.90 -27.39
N THR A 30 -49.43 13.09 -28.35
CA THR A 30 -49.70 13.92 -29.54
C THR A 30 -50.77 13.33 -30.45
N PRO A 31 -50.76 12.02 -30.80
CA PRO A 31 -51.82 11.42 -31.59
C PRO A 31 -53.15 11.36 -30.84
N LEU A 32 -53.12 11.14 -29.52
CA LEU A 32 -54.33 11.09 -28.70
C LEU A 32 -55.02 12.46 -28.65
N ILE A 33 -54.27 13.55 -28.42
CA ILE A 33 -54.79 14.93 -28.46
C ILE A 33 -55.36 15.24 -29.86
N TYR A 34 -54.68 14.82 -30.93
CA TYR A 34 -55.16 15.02 -32.30
C TYR A 34 -56.45 14.24 -32.60
N ALA A 35 -56.58 13.01 -32.10
CA ALA A 35 -57.78 12.19 -32.25
C ALA A 35 -58.97 12.74 -31.46
N TYR A 36 -58.73 13.22 -30.23
CA TYR A 36 -59.78 13.75 -29.35
C TYR A 36 -60.26 15.16 -29.74
N ARG A 37 -59.54 15.92 -30.60
CA ARG A 37 -59.98 17.25 -31.08
C ARG A 37 -61.31 17.24 -31.83
N TRP A 38 -61.70 16.09 -32.35
CA TRP A 38 -62.96 15.92 -33.09
C TRP A 38 -64.16 15.61 -32.18
N PHE A 39 -63.92 15.26 -30.91
CA PHE A 39 -64.94 14.80 -29.97
C PHE A 39 -65.05 15.66 -28.70
N VAL A 40 -64.02 16.44 -28.38
CA VAL A 40 -63.92 17.21 -27.14
C VAL A 40 -63.72 18.69 -27.43
N PRO A 41 -64.49 19.59 -26.79
CA PRO A 41 -64.31 21.03 -26.96
C PRO A 41 -62.90 21.47 -26.56
N GLU A 42 -62.32 22.37 -27.35
CA GLU A 42 -60.97 22.91 -27.22
C GLU A 42 -60.50 23.27 -25.78
N PRO A 43 -61.31 23.90 -24.91
CA PRO A 43 -60.85 24.22 -23.55
C PRO A 43 -60.52 22.98 -22.70
N TYR A 44 -61.22 21.86 -22.89
CA TYR A 44 -60.98 20.64 -22.13
C TYR A 44 -59.71 19.90 -22.60
N LEU A 45 -59.33 20.05 -23.87
CA LEU A 45 -58.06 19.53 -24.38
C LEU A 45 -56.87 20.26 -23.79
N LEU A 46 -56.95 21.59 -23.68
CA LEU A 46 -55.91 22.40 -23.06
C LEU A 46 -55.74 22.08 -21.57
N ILE A 47 -56.84 21.90 -20.84
CA ILE A 47 -56.81 21.49 -19.43
C ILE A 47 -56.18 20.09 -19.29
N GLY A 48 -56.59 19.12 -20.11
CA GLY A 48 -56.03 17.77 -20.09
C GLY A 48 -54.53 17.72 -20.41
N ALA A 49 -54.09 18.48 -21.43
CA ALA A 49 -52.68 18.61 -21.77
C ALA A 49 -51.88 19.27 -20.64
N GLY A 50 -52.43 20.31 -20.00
CA GLY A 50 -51.82 20.98 -18.86
C GLY A 50 -51.60 20.03 -17.66
N VAL A 51 -52.62 19.21 -17.33
CA VAL A 51 -52.53 18.22 -16.24
C VAL A 51 -51.49 17.14 -16.56
N MET A 52 -51.46 16.64 -17.79
CA MET A 52 -50.46 15.69 -18.27
C MET A 52 -49.04 16.23 -18.15
N ILE A 53 -48.80 17.47 -18.60
CA ILE A 53 -47.51 18.14 -18.51
C ILE A 53 -47.11 18.30 -17.04
N ALA A 54 -48.02 18.79 -16.19
CA ALA A 54 -47.76 18.96 -14.76
C ALA A 54 -47.40 17.64 -14.06
N ALA A 55 -48.07 16.53 -14.39
CA ALA A 55 -47.77 15.22 -13.84
C ALA A 55 -46.36 14.72 -14.23
N VAL A 56 -45.99 14.86 -15.51
CA VAL A 56 -44.66 14.45 -16.01
C VAL A 56 -43.56 15.31 -15.37
N PHE A 57 -43.73 16.63 -15.34
CA PHE A 57 -42.77 17.53 -14.69
C PHE A 57 -42.68 17.29 -13.19
N GLY A 58 -43.80 17.05 -12.51
CA GLY A 58 -43.83 16.71 -11.08
C GLY A 58 -43.09 15.40 -10.78
N TYR A 59 -43.27 14.39 -11.62
CA TYR A 59 -42.55 13.12 -11.50
C TYR A 59 -41.04 13.28 -11.75
N LEU A 60 -40.65 14.01 -12.79
CA LEU A 60 -39.24 14.31 -13.08
C LEU A 60 -38.58 15.12 -11.95
N TRP A 61 -39.31 16.09 -11.39
CA TRP A 61 -38.86 16.90 -10.27
C TRP A 61 -38.65 16.06 -9.01
N TYR A 62 -39.62 15.20 -8.68
CA TYR A 62 -39.51 14.26 -7.55
C TYR A 62 -38.34 13.30 -7.75
N TRP A 63 -38.18 12.74 -8.94
CA TRP A 63 -37.08 11.84 -9.28
C TRP A 63 -35.72 12.53 -9.12
N TRP A 64 -35.58 13.77 -9.59
CA TRP A 64 -34.36 14.56 -9.44
C TRP A 64 -34.02 14.84 -7.97
N LEU A 65 -35.01 15.18 -7.13
CA LEU A 65 -34.81 15.38 -5.70
C LEU A 65 -34.39 14.08 -4.99
N SER A 66 -35.05 12.95 -5.28
CA SER A 66 -34.70 11.66 -4.68
C SER A 66 -33.29 11.17 -5.05
N GLY A 67 -32.82 11.48 -6.27
CA GLY A 67 -31.46 11.16 -6.71
C GLY A 67 -30.37 12.03 -6.09
N ALA A 68 -30.71 13.21 -5.54
CA ALA A 68 -29.74 14.10 -4.90
C ALA A 68 -29.24 13.53 -3.57
N ASP A 69 -30.13 12.88 -2.81
CA ASP A 69 -29.80 12.28 -1.51
C ASP A 69 -28.92 11.03 -1.65
N GLU A 70 -29.16 10.19 -2.67
CA GLU A 70 -28.29 9.04 -2.98
C GLU A 70 -26.87 9.49 -3.36
N ARG A 71 -26.74 10.61 -4.10
CA ARG A 71 -25.44 11.18 -4.49
C ARG A 71 -24.69 11.75 -3.28
N ARG A 72 -25.40 12.40 -2.34
CA ARG A 72 -24.82 12.89 -1.08
C ARG A 72 -24.32 11.73 -0.22
N ALA A 73 -25.13 10.70 -0.03
CA ALA A 73 -24.74 9.51 0.73
C ALA A 73 -23.57 8.76 0.06
N ALA A 74 -23.52 8.70 -1.27
CA ALA A 74 -22.39 8.12 -2.00
C ALA A 74 -21.11 8.96 -1.87
N ALA A 75 -21.22 10.29 -1.84
CA ALA A 75 -20.10 11.20 -1.65
C ALA A 75 -19.52 11.10 -0.24
N GLU A 76 -20.35 11.00 0.80
CA GLU A 76 -19.92 10.80 2.18
C GLU A 76 -19.15 9.48 2.35
N ARG A 77 -19.63 8.38 1.76
CA ARG A 77 -18.94 7.08 1.80
C ARG A 77 -17.58 7.12 1.10
N ARG A 78 -17.43 7.89 0.03
CA ARG A 78 -16.14 8.09 -0.66
C ARG A 78 -15.20 8.92 0.21
N ALA A 79 -15.68 10.03 0.78
CA ALA A 79 -14.88 10.89 1.64
C ALA A 79 -14.32 10.16 2.87
N VAL A 80 -15.12 9.28 3.50
CA VAL A 80 -14.66 8.45 4.63
C VAL A 80 -13.59 7.45 4.18
N ARG A 81 -13.79 6.75 3.06
CA ARG A 81 -12.80 5.81 2.53
C ARG A 81 -11.49 6.50 2.17
N ASP A 82 -11.55 7.67 1.55
CA ASP A 82 -10.36 8.44 1.17
C ASP A 82 -9.61 8.94 2.41
N ALA A 83 -10.34 9.34 3.47
CA ALA A 83 -9.74 9.70 4.75
C ALA A 83 -9.07 8.50 5.45
N GLU A 84 -9.71 7.33 5.45
CA GLU A 84 -9.14 6.08 5.97
C GLU A 84 -7.87 5.67 5.20
N LEU A 85 -7.90 5.74 3.87
CA LEU A 85 -6.75 5.45 3.01
C LEU A 85 -5.60 6.44 3.25
N ALA A 86 -5.89 7.73 3.41
CA ALA A 86 -4.89 8.75 3.71
C ALA A 86 -4.25 8.50 5.09
N ALA A 87 -5.05 8.16 6.11
CA ALA A 87 -4.56 7.84 7.45
C ALA A 87 -3.69 6.56 7.47
N SER A 88 -4.11 5.51 6.76
CA SER A 88 -3.33 4.28 6.60
C SER A 88 -1.99 4.55 5.91
N LYS A 89 -2.00 5.31 4.80
CA LYS A 89 -0.79 5.70 4.07
C LYS A 89 0.16 6.54 4.93
N ALA A 90 -0.35 7.42 5.79
CA ALA A 90 0.46 8.21 6.71
C ALA A 90 1.14 7.32 7.76
N ARG A 91 0.43 6.36 8.36
CA ARG A 91 1.01 5.38 9.30
C ARG A 91 2.08 4.54 8.64
N TYR A 92 1.83 4.06 7.42
CA TYR A 92 2.80 3.27 6.67
C TYR A 92 4.08 4.05 6.37
N ARG A 93 3.98 5.32 5.97
CA ARG A 93 5.16 6.18 5.77
C ARG A 93 5.93 6.44 7.07
N ALA A 94 5.23 6.61 8.18
CA ALA A 94 5.88 6.75 9.49
C ALA A 94 6.63 5.48 9.89
N GLN A 95 6.06 4.30 9.62
CA GLN A 95 6.74 3.01 9.83
C GLN A 95 7.95 2.85 8.91
N GLN A 96 7.81 3.15 7.62
CA GLN A 96 8.95 3.12 6.68
C GLN A 96 10.07 4.08 7.10
N ALA A 97 9.75 5.29 7.58
CA ALA A 97 10.75 6.23 8.06
C ALA A 97 11.46 5.72 9.33
N ALA A 98 10.74 5.05 10.23
CA ALA A 98 11.33 4.42 11.41
C ALA A 98 12.22 3.21 11.05
N GLU A 99 11.77 2.38 10.10
CA GLU A 99 12.57 1.26 9.57
C GLU A 99 13.84 1.77 8.86
N LEU A 100 13.73 2.84 8.06
CA LEU A 100 14.88 3.48 7.42
C LEU A 100 15.84 4.10 8.44
N ALA A 101 15.33 4.73 9.51
CA ALA A 101 16.18 5.26 10.57
C ALA A 101 16.90 4.14 11.36
N ALA A 102 16.20 3.05 11.67
CA ALA A 102 16.78 1.87 12.32
C ALA A 102 17.84 1.19 11.43
N LEU A 103 17.58 1.12 10.12
CA LEU A 103 18.57 0.67 9.15
C LEU A 103 19.77 1.62 9.13
N GLN A 104 19.58 2.94 9.10
CA GLN A 104 20.67 3.90 9.09
C GLN A 104 21.56 3.81 10.34
N GLU A 105 20.97 3.66 11.53
CA GLU A 105 21.72 3.45 12.77
C GLU A 105 22.55 2.16 12.72
N SER A 106 22.00 1.08 12.15
CA SER A 106 22.73 -0.18 11.99
C SER A 106 23.94 -0.09 11.06
N LEU A 107 23.99 0.92 10.19
CA LEU A 107 25.05 1.16 9.21
C LEU A 107 26.12 2.14 9.68
N GLU A 108 25.91 2.77 10.83
CA GLU A 108 26.97 3.57 11.43
C GLU A 108 28.20 2.70 11.70
N PRO A 109 29.42 3.24 11.49
CA PRO A 109 30.64 2.50 11.77
C PRO A 109 30.70 2.15 13.26
N ALA A 110 30.97 0.89 13.55
CA ALA A 110 31.21 0.45 14.92
C ALA A 110 32.47 1.13 15.45
N SER A 111 32.37 1.70 16.65
CA SER A 111 33.50 2.28 17.35
C SER A 111 34.47 1.19 17.81
N LEU A 112 35.74 1.56 17.97
CA LEU A 112 36.77 0.65 18.51
C LEU A 112 36.36 0.07 19.88
N MET A 113 35.70 0.89 20.71
CA MET A 113 35.21 0.48 22.03
C MET A 113 34.15 -0.62 21.95
N GLU A 114 33.17 -0.50 21.04
CA GLU A 114 32.13 -1.53 20.83
C GLU A 114 32.73 -2.84 20.33
N ILE A 115 33.77 -2.77 19.49
CA ILE A 115 34.50 -3.94 19.01
C ILE A 115 35.27 -4.61 20.16
N GLU A 116 35.98 -3.83 20.97
CA GLU A 116 36.72 -4.32 22.14
C GLU A 116 35.79 -4.98 23.17
N GLU A 117 34.63 -4.36 23.43
CA GLU A 117 33.61 -4.90 24.32
C GLU A 117 33.02 -6.22 23.79
N MET A 118 32.72 -6.29 22.49
CA MET A 118 32.24 -7.53 21.87
C MET A 118 33.28 -8.65 21.99
N VAL A 119 34.55 -8.36 21.70
CA VAL A 119 35.65 -9.32 21.83
C VAL A 119 35.87 -9.76 23.29
N ALA A 120 35.74 -8.84 24.24
CA ALA A 120 35.85 -9.15 25.66
C ALA A 120 34.71 -10.06 26.15
N ASN A 121 33.50 -9.88 25.62
CA ASN A 121 32.32 -10.66 25.97
C ASN A 121 32.21 -12.00 25.22
N ALA A 122 32.95 -12.17 24.11
CA ALA A 122 32.97 -13.42 23.37
C ALA A 122 33.48 -14.63 24.21
N PRO A 123 33.05 -15.86 23.91
CA PRO A 123 33.58 -17.09 24.50
C PRO A 123 35.11 -17.20 24.30
N PRO A 124 35.84 -17.78 25.27
CA PRO A 124 37.32 -17.81 25.27
C PRO A 124 37.94 -18.40 24.00
N GLU A 125 37.30 -19.39 23.40
CA GLU A 125 37.69 -20.05 22.15
C GLU A 125 37.65 -19.09 20.95
N TRP A 126 36.69 -18.16 20.94
CA TRP A 126 36.50 -17.20 19.86
C TRP A 126 37.36 -15.95 20.00
N ARG A 127 37.74 -15.55 21.23
CA ARG A 127 38.49 -14.29 21.47
C ARG A 127 39.74 -14.18 20.62
N ARG A 128 40.56 -15.24 20.55
CA ARG A 128 41.80 -15.23 19.75
C ARG A 128 41.53 -15.14 18.25
N VAL A 129 40.49 -15.83 17.78
CA VAL A 129 40.08 -15.80 16.37
C VAL A 129 39.60 -14.39 15.99
N LEU A 130 38.76 -13.79 16.84
CA LEU A 130 38.19 -12.45 16.63
C LEU A 130 39.26 -11.36 16.67
N VAL A 131 40.14 -11.33 17.68
CA VAL A 131 41.22 -10.34 17.78
C VAL A 131 42.09 -10.37 16.53
N ARG A 132 42.45 -11.57 16.07
CA ARG A 132 43.33 -11.73 14.92
C ARG A 132 42.64 -11.36 13.61
N LEU A 133 41.39 -11.79 13.42
CA LEU A 133 40.63 -11.52 12.21
C LEU A 133 40.28 -10.03 12.11
N LEU A 134 39.71 -9.43 13.15
CA LEU A 134 39.36 -8.01 13.17
C LEU A 134 40.58 -7.11 13.06
N GLY A 135 41.71 -7.49 13.66
CA GLY A 135 42.98 -6.77 13.51
C GLY A 135 43.51 -6.78 12.07
N GLU A 136 43.43 -7.93 11.37
CA GLU A 136 43.84 -8.03 9.97
C GLU A 136 42.93 -7.23 9.03
N GLU A 137 41.62 -7.20 9.31
CA GLU A 137 40.67 -6.43 8.52
C GLU A 137 40.79 -4.92 8.78
N ALA A 138 41.08 -4.50 10.02
CA ALA A 138 41.39 -3.11 10.35
C ALA A 138 42.68 -2.62 9.68
N GLN A 139 43.72 -3.47 9.57
CA GLN A 139 44.94 -3.16 8.80
C GLN A 139 44.68 -2.99 7.31
N GLN A 140 43.63 -3.62 6.78
CA GLN A 140 43.18 -3.47 5.39
C GLN A 140 42.27 -2.24 5.21
N GLY A 141 42.08 -1.43 6.25
CA GLY A 141 41.26 -0.23 6.22
C GLY A 141 39.76 -0.52 6.18
N ARG A 142 39.33 -1.76 6.45
CA ARG A 142 37.90 -2.11 6.48
C ARG A 142 37.27 -1.64 7.79
N GLN A 143 36.16 -0.93 7.66
CA GLN A 143 35.31 -0.55 8.78
C GLN A 143 34.09 -1.47 8.80
N PHE A 144 33.74 -1.94 9.99
CA PHE A 144 32.54 -2.74 10.22
C PHE A 144 31.43 -1.84 10.74
N SER A 145 30.20 -2.05 10.31
CA SER A 145 29.06 -1.38 10.93
C SER A 145 28.69 -2.01 12.27
N LYS A 146 27.93 -1.26 13.06
CA LYS A 146 27.31 -1.76 14.30
C LYS A 146 26.47 -3.01 14.06
N GLY A 147 25.73 -3.06 12.94
CA GLY A 147 24.94 -4.23 12.55
C GLY A 147 25.79 -5.48 12.32
N THR A 148 26.92 -5.33 11.63
CA THR A 148 27.86 -6.43 11.37
C THR A 148 28.51 -6.95 12.66
N ILE A 149 28.94 -6.05 13.57
CA ILE A 149 29.49 -6.44 14.88
C ILE A 149 28.45 -7.12 15.77
N GLY A 150 27.21 -6.61 15.79
CA GLY A 150 26.11 -7.21 16.55
C GLY A 150 25.81 -8.64 16.10
N ARG A 151 25.77 -8.89 14.79
CA ARG A 151 25.54 -10.25 14.28
C ARG A 151 26.72 -11.18 14.46
N LEU A 152 27.95 -10.67 14.35
CA LEU A 152 29.14 -11.44 14.72
C LEU A 152 29.07 -11.87 16.19
N ASN A 153 28.62 -10.98 17.08
CA ASN A 153 28.40 -11.29 18.48
C ASN A 153 27.33 -12.38 18.67
N ASP A 154 26.20 -12.30 17.96
CA ASP A 154 25.15 -13.32 18.03
C ASP A 154 25.62 -14.68 17.51
N TYR A 155 26.37 -14.70 16.41
CA TYR A 155 26.95 -15.90 15.82
C TYR A 155 27.94 -16.60 16.77
N VAL A 156 28.86 -15.83 17.33
CA VAL A 156 29.89 -16.34 18.26
C VAL A 156 29.29 -16.93 19.54
N HIS A 157 28.11 -16.46 19.94
CA HIS A 157 27.35 -17.00 21.07
C HIS A 157 26.37 -18.12 20.67
N GLY A 158 26.38 -18.56 19.42
CA GLY A 158 25.49 -19.62 18.91
C GLY A 158 24.01 -19.22 18.81
N ARG A 159 23.70 -17.92 18.87
CA ARG A 159 22.34 -17.39 18.73
C ARG A 159 21.92 -17.22 17.28
N LEU A 160 22.88 -17.30 16.36
CA LEU A 160 22.68 -17.11 14.93
C LEU A 160 23.44 -18.21 14.18
N SER A 161 22.79 -18.85 13.22
CA SER A 161 23.38 -19.94 12.42
C SER A 161 24.33 -19.42 11.33
N GLU A 162 25.15 -20.30 10.75
CA GLU A 162 26.04 -19.95 9.63
C GLU A 162 25.27 -19.40 8.42
N ASP A 163 24.15 -20.03 8.07
CA ASP A 163 23.30 -19.61 6.96
C ASP A 163 22.62 -18.27 7.25
N GLU A 164 22.23 -18.02 8.50
CA GLU A 164 21.72 -16.72 8.91
C GLU A 164 22.80 -15.66 8.86
N MET A 165 24.04 -15.99 9.26
CA MET A 165 25.22 -15.11 9.24
C MET A 165 25.61 -14.72 7.81
N ALA A 166 25.50 -15.66 6.88
CA ALA A 166 25.72 -15.48 5.44
C ALA A 166 24.48 -14.98 4.67
N GLY A 167 23.32 -14.91 5.34
CA GLY A 167 22.06 -14.44 4.77
C GLY A 167 22.10 -12.98 4.34
N PRO A 168 21.03 -12.47 3.68
CA PRO A 168 20.98 -11.15 3.09
C PRO A 168 20.90 -10.06 4.16
N LEU A 169 22.01 -9.80 4.82
CA LEU A 169 22.25 -8.50 5.38
C LEU A 169 22.62 -7.58 4.24
N VAL A 170 21.67 -6.72 3.88
CA VAL A 170 21.91 -5.29 3.83
C VAL A 170 23.20 -4.93 3.06
N ALA A 171 23.03 -4.80 1.76
CA ALA A 171 23.88 -4.15 0.78
C ALA A 171 24.24 -2.68 1.12
N SER A 172 24.56 -2.33 2.37
CA SER A 172 24.87 -0.95 2.73
C SER A 172 25.98 -0.73 3.76
N ASP A 173 26.71 -1.77 4.14
CA ASP A 173 28.11 -1.54 4.48
C ASP A 173 28.83 -1.37 3.14
N GLY A 174 29.58 -0.28 2.92
CA GLY A 174 30.42 -0.08 1.72
C GLY A 174 31.50 -1.15 1.48
N LEU A 175 31.37 -2.33 2.11
CA LEU A 175 32.00 -3.58 1.74
C LEU A 175 31.30 -4.08 0.47
N GLU A 176 32.00 -3.96 -0.67
CA GLU A 176 31.65 -4.66 -1.90
C GLU A 176 31.18 -6.09 -1.56
N HIS A 177 30.09 -6.57 -2.16
CA HIS A 177 29.42 -7.83 -1.80
C HIS A 177 30.36 -9.07 -1.67
N GLY A 178 31.59 -9.00 -2.17
CA GLY A 178 32.63 -10.02 -1.96
C GLY A 178 33.35 -9.96 -0.60
N ALA A 179 33.54 -8.79 0.00
CA ALA A 179 34.38 -8.63 1.19
C ALA A 179 33.79 -9.24 2.48
N GLN A 180 32.47 -9.26 2.60
CA GLN A 180 31.76 -9.85 3.74
C GLN A 180 31.71 -11.38 3.65
N ALA A 181 31.43 -11.92 2.46
CA ALA A 181 31.50 -13.36 2.22
C ALA A 181 32.91 -13.89 2.48
N ASP A 182 33.94 -13.16 2.03
CA ASP A 182 35.34 -13.47 2.33
C ASP A 182 35.63 -13.44 3.82
N PHE A 183 35.09 -12.45 4.55
CA PHE A 183 35.24 -12.37 6.01
C PHE A 183 34.63 -13.57 6.73
N ILE A 184 33.40 -13.97 6.39
CA ILE A 184 32.73 -15.13 6.98
C ILE A 184 33.50 -16.42 6.65
N MET A 185 33.96 -16.57 5.41
CA MET A 185 34.80 -17.70 5.00
C MET A 185 36.14 -17.75 5.77
N LYS A 186 36.78 -16.60 6.00
CA LYS A 186 38.00 -16.50 6.82
C LYS A 186 37.73 -16.83 8.29
N LEU A 187 36.62 -16.35 8.85
CA LEU A 187 36.18 -16.61 10.22
C LEU A 187 36.01 -18.12 10.44
N ARG A 188 35.24 -18.78 9.57
CA ARG A 188 35.01 -20.23 9.61
C ARG A 188 36.31 -21.02 9.52
N ARG A 189 37.13 -20.76 8.49
CA ARG A 189 38.41 -21.47 8.28
C ARG A 189 39.37 -21.34 9.47
N ARG A 190 39.30 -20.24 10.22
CA ARG A 190 40.16 -20.03 11.39
C ARG A 190 39.63 -20.71 12.63
N TYR A 191 38.31 -20.72 12.83
CA TYR A 191 37.69 -21.49 13.88
C TYR A 191 38.01 -22.98 13.73
N ASP A 192 37.76 -23.55 12.55
CA ASP A 192 38.02 -24.96 12.22
C ASP A 192 39.50 -25.38 12.39
N ARG A 193 40.44 -24.44 12.30
CA ARG A 193 41.89 -24.68 12.48
C ARG A 193 42.41 -24.42 13.89
N SER A 194 41.63 -23.72 14.71
CA SER A 194 41.97 -23.37 16.09
C SER A 194 41.56 -24.45 17.10
N TRP A 195 40.83 -25.46 16.62
CA TRP A 195 40.41 -26.65 17.33
C TRP A 195 41.13 -27.88 16.77
#